data_AF-A0AAU9SVL0-F1
#
_entry.id   AF-A0AAU9SVL0-F1
#
_cell.length_a   1.000
_cell.length_b   1.000
_cell.length_c   1.000
_cell.angle_alpha   90.00
_cell.angle_beta   90.00
_cell.angle_gamma   90.00
#
_symmetry.space_group_name_H-M   'P 1'
#
loop_
_entity.id
_entity.type
_entity.pdbx_description
1 polymer ?
#
loop_
_entity_poly.entity_id
_entity_poly.type
_entity_poly.pdbx_seq_one_letter_code
_entity_poly.pdbx_strand_id
1 'polypeptide(L)'
;DSQHMMVETILVGDDLMMGPPSPVIPPEIASHVLEGVELCDGILRNLFLFLQINDIEPFCQDELALYRQCAENRDKVLRVRLHSKRANTS
;
A
#
# COMPACT_ATOMS: atom_id res chain seq x y z
N ASP A 1 15.20 22.80 43.41
CA ASP A 1 14.76 22.61 42.02
C ASP A 1 15.08 21.21 41.50
N SER A 2 14.11 20.31 41.65
CA SER A 2 14.12 19.05 40.90
C SER A 2 13.64 19.35 39.48
N GLN A 3 14.59 19.59 38.58
CA GLN A 3 14.28 19.65 37.15
C GLN A 3 14.06 18.22 36.67
N HIS A 4 12.77 17.85 36.58
CA HIS A 4 12.32 16.60 35.99
C HIS A 4 12.77 16.57 34.53
N MET A 5 13.64 15.60 34.23
CA MET A 5 14.18 15.31 32.91
C MET A 5 13.03 14.97 31.95
N MET A 6 12.67 15.87 31.03
CA MET A 6 11.97 15.44 29.83
C MET A 6 13.03 15.07 28.80
N VAL A 7 13.31 13.78 28.68
CA VAL A 7 13.95 13.26 27.47
C VAL A 7 12.94 13.52 26.36
N GLU A 8 13.24 14.47 25.48
CA GLU A 8 12.57 14.55 24.18
C GLU A 8 12.87 13.23 23.47
N THR A 9 12.00 12.25 23.67
CA THR A 9 11.91 11.13 22.75
C THR A 9 11.40 11.74 21.46
N ILE A 10 12.32 12.19 20.61
CA ILE A 10 12.02 12.48 19.21
C ILE A 10 11.38 11.19 18.70
N LEU A 11 10.06 11.26 18.50
CA LEU A 11 9.28 10.22 17.87
C LEU A 11 9.75 10.19 16.42
N VAL A 12 10.89 9.53 16.17
CA VAL A 12 11.33 9.17 14.82
C VAL A 12 10.18 8.37 14.29
N GLY A 13 9.42 8.92 13.33
CA GLY A 13 8.17 8.34 12.85
C GLY A 13 8.36 6.86 12.60
N ASP A 14 7.82 6.06 13.52
CA ASP A 14 7.96 4.60 13.53
C ASP A 14 7.43 4.10 12.20
N ASP A 15 8.33 3.67 11.33
CA ASP A 15 8.13 2.79 10.17
C ASP A 15 6.66 2.33 9.96
N LEU A 16 5.82 3.22 9.44
CA LEU A 16 4.38 2.98 9.25
C LEU A 16 4.08 2.14 7.99
N MET A 17 5.08 1.41 7.47
CA MET A 17 4.92 0.42 6.41
C MET A 17 4.70 -0.98 7.02
N MET A 18 3.83 -1.07 8.04
CA MET A 18 3.56 -2.29 8.84
C MET A 18 2.85 -3.42 8.06
N GLY A 19 2.70 -3.30 6.75
CA GLY A 19 2.08 -4.30 5.88
C GLY A 19 3.11 -5.20 5.21
N PRO A 20 2.81 -6.50 5.00
CA PRO A 20 3.66 -7.32 4.16
C PRO A 20 3.73 -6.72 2.75
N PRO A 21 4.90 -6.75 2.09
CA PRO A 21 5.08 -6.12 0.78
C PRO A 21 4.10 -6.70 -0.24
N SER A 22 3.80 -5.91 -1.27
CA SER A 22 2.93 -6.35 -2.35
C SER A 22 3.49 -7.62 -3.02
N PRO A 23 2.63 -8.59 -3.34
CA PRO A 23 3.06 -9.87 -3.89
C PRO A 23 3.70 -9.67 -5.27
N VAL A 24 4.86 -10.29 -5.48
CA VAL A 24 5.53 -10.29 -6.78
C VAL A 24 4.85 -11.30 -7.70
N ILE A 25 4.37 -10.83 -8.85
CA ILE A 25 3.71 -11.66 -9.85
C ILE A 25 4.70 -11.98 -10.97
N PRO A 26 4.99 -13.27 -11.23
CA PRO A 26 5.79 -13.66 -12.39
C PRO A 26 5.11 -13.25 -13.70
N PRO A 27 5.85 -12.71 -14.68
CA PRO A 27 5.29 -12.20 -15.93
C PRO A 27 4.56 -13.28 -16.75
N GLU A 28 4.96 -14.54 -16.62
CA GLU A 28 4.37 -15.68 -17.35
C GLU A 28 2.91 -15.92 -16.98
N ILE A 29 2.51 -15.58 -15.76
CA ILE A 29 1.15 -15.78 -15.24
C ILE A 29 0.39 -14.47 -15.03
N ALA A 30 1.02 -13.33 -15.31
CA ALA A 30 0.49 -12.01 -14.98
C ALA A 30 -0.87 -11.75 -15.64
N SER A 31 -1.02 -12.05 -16.93
CA SER A 31 -2.27 -11.85 -17.66
C SER A 31 -3.46 -12.57 -17.01
N HIS A 32 -3.24 -13.79 -16.54
CA HIS A 32 -4.28 -14.61 -15.93
C HIS A 32 -4.51 -14.28 -14.44
N VAL A 33 -3.46 -13.97 -13.68
CA VAL A 33 -3.58 -13.62 -12.26
C VAL A 33 -4.22 -12.25 -12.07
N LEU A 34 -3.98 -11.31 -12.99
CA LEU A 34 -4.51 -9.95 -12.93
C LEU A 34 -5.91 -9.79 -13.54
N GLU A 35 -6.45 -10.83 -14.19
CA GLU A 35 -7.73 -10.76 -14.88
C GLU A 35 -8.88 -10.38 -13.93
N GLY A 36 -9.55 -9.25 -14.22
CA GLY A 36 -10.64 -8.72 -13.40
C GLY A 36 -10.24 -8.22 -12.02
N VAL A 37 -8.94 -8.02 -11.75
CA VAL A 37 -8.45 -7.41 -10.50
C VAL A 37 -8.41 -5.89 -10.67
N GLU A 38 -8.96 -5.16 -9.70
CA GLU A 38 -8.79 -3.72 -9.62
C GLU A 38 -7.33 -3.38 -9.24
N LEU A 39 -6.59 -2.77 -10.17
CA LEU A 39 -5.15 -2.47 -9.99
C LEU A 39 -4.88 -1.15 -9.25
N CYS A 40 -5.95 -0.41 -8.93
CA CYS A 40 -5.91 0.92 -8.31
C CYS A 40 -5.36 2.04 -9.19
N ASP A 41 -5.20 1.82 -10.51
CA ASP A 41 -4.57 2.78 -11.43
C ASP A 41 -5.27 4.14 -11.45
N GLY A 42 -6.61 4.15 -11.45
CA GLY A 42 -7.40 5.38 -11.41
C GLY A 42 -7.21 6.15 -10.09
N ILE A 43 -7.22 5.43 -8.97
CA ILE A 43 -7.02 6.01 -7.63
C ILE A 43 -5.59 6.56 -7.49
N LEU A 44 -4.60 5.80 -7.95
CA LEU A 44 -3.19 6.19 -7.94
C LEU A 44 -2.94 7.44 -8.80
N ARG A 45 -3.55 7.49 -9.99
CA ARG A 45 -3.49 8.68 -10.85
C ARG A 45 -4.08 9.90 -10.15
N ASN A 46 -5.22 9.75 -9.47
CA ASN A 46 -5.85 10.85 -8.74
C ASN A 46 -5.00 11.32 -7.56
N LEU A 47 -4.46 10.39 -6.77
CA LEU A 47 -3.54 10.69 -5.68
C LEU A 47 -2.31 11.47 -6.18
N PHE A 48 -1.71 11.04 -7.30
CA PHE A 48 -0.56 11.73 -7.89
C PHE A 48 -0.91 13.15 -8.34
N LEU A 49 -2.05 13.34 -9.00
CA LEU A 49 -2.52 14.68 -9.38
C LEU A 49 -2.76 15.57 -8.14
N PHE A 50 -3.29 15.00 -7.06
CA PHE A 50 -3.56 15.74 -5.84
C PHE A 50 -2.26 16.18 -5.15
N LEU A 51 -1.26 15.30 -5.12
CA LEU A 51 0.10 15.59 -4.62
C LEU A 51 0.83 16.62 -5.49
N GLN A 52 0.57 16.66 -6.80
CA GLN A 52 1.14 17.69 -7.68
C GLN A 52 0.55 19.09 -7.44
N ILE A 53 -0.71 19.15 -7.02
CA ILE A 53 -1.41 20.42 -6.77
C ILE A 53 -1.14 20.92 -5.34
N ASN A 54 -1.13 19.99 -4.37
CA ASN A 54 -0.95 20.29 -2.96
C ASN A 54 0.43 19.75 -2.56
N ASP A 55 1.39 20.66 -2.42
CA ASP A 55 2.83 20.41 -2.29
C ASP A 55 3.27 19.38 -1.23
N ILE A 56 2.41 18.88 -0.32
CA ILE A 56 2.57 17.69 0.56
C ILE A 56 1.35 17.54 1.50
N GLU A 57 1.24 16.40 2.19
CA GLU A 57 0.34 16.20 3.35
C GLU A 57 0.26 17.44 4.28
N PRO A 58 -0.93 17.79 4.80
CA PRO A 58 -2.02 16.88 5.17
C PRO A 58 -3.20 16.80 4.18
N PHE A 59 -3.16 17.48 3.04
CA PHE A 59 -4.33 17.60 2.18
C PHE A 59 -4.70 16.31 1.42
N CYS A 60 -3.73 15.43 1.17
CA CYS A 60 -3.93 14.22 0.35
C CYS A 60 -4.35 12.98 1.16
N GLN A 61 -4.72 13.14 2.44
CA GLN A 61 -4.98 12.00 3.35
C GLN A 61 -6.12 11.11 2.87
N ASP A 62 -7.16 11.69 2.27
CA ASP A 62 -8.32 10.95 1.79
C ASP A 62 -7.96 10.12 0.54
N GLU A 63 -7.30 10.72 -0.45
CA GLU A 63 -6.80 10.01 -1.63
C GLU A 63 -5.81 8.91 -1.25
N LEU A 64 -4.96 9.17 -0.25
CA LEU A 64 -4.01 8.20 0.26
C LEU A 64 -4.72 7.04 0.95
N ALA A 65 -5.74 7.31 1.75
CA ALA A 65 -6.55 6.28 2.41
C ALA A 65 -7.29 5.40 1.39
N LEU A 66 -7.88 6.01 0.35
CA LEU A 66 -8.51 5.29 -0.76
C LEU A 66 -7.51 4.38 -1.49
N TYR A 67 -6.32 4.90 -1.79
CA TYR A 67 -5.28 4.11 -2.45
C TYR A 67 -4.84 2.93 -1.58
N ARG A 68 -4.61 3.15 -0.28
CA ARG A 68 -4.25 2.10 0.68
C ARG A 68 -5.30 1.00 0.74
N GLN A 69 -6.58 1.36 0.86
CA GLN A 69 -7.67 0.39 0.90
C GLN A 69 -7.74 -0.46 -0.38
N CYS A 70 -7.59 0.18 -1.54
CA CYS A 70 -7.56 -0.53 -2.81
C CYS A 70 -6.35 -1.48 -2.90
N ALA A 71 -5.15 -1.01 -2.55
CA ALA A 71 -3.93 -1.80 -2.60
C ALA A 71 -3.99 -3.02 -1.67
N GLU A 72 -4.55 -2.86 -0.46
CA GLU A 72 -4.76 -3.98 0.46
C GLU A 72 -5.71 -5.04 -0.10
N ASN A 73 -6.82 -4.62 -0.71
CA ASN A 73 -7.79 -5.53 -1.32
C ASN A 73 -7.19 -6.26 -2.52
N ARG A 74 -6.47 -5.53 -3.39
CA ARG A 74 -5.72 -6.08 -4.52
C ARG A 74 -4.75 -7.15 -4.03
N ASP A 75 -3.93 -6.83 -3.05
CA ASP A 75 -2.89 -7.73 -2.55
C ASP A 75 -3.47 -8.98 -1.88
N LYS A 76 -4.62 -8.87 -1.20
CA LYS A 76 -5.36 -10.03 -0.67
C LYS A 76 -5.80 -10.97 -1.79
N VAL A 77 -6.44 -10.42 -2.84
CA VAL A 77 -6.91 -11.21 -4.00
C VAL A 77 -5.73 -11.88 -4.71
N LEU A 78 -4.65 -11.15 -4.93
CA LEU A 78 -3.47 -11.66 -5.61
C LEU A 78 -2.79 -12.80 -4.84
N ARG A 79 -2.65 -12.68 -3.51
CA ARG A 79 -2.09 -13.76 -2.69
C ARG A 79 -2.91 -15.05 -2.82
N VAL A 80 -4.24 -14.96 -2.73
CA VAL A 80 -5.12 -16.12 -2.88
C VAL A 80 -4.94 -16.77 -4.25
N ARG A 81 -4.92 -15.97 -5.33
CA ARG A 81 -4.73 -16.48 -6.70
C ARG A 81 -3.37 -17.15 -6.89
N LEU A 82 -2.30 -16.53 -6.38
CA LEU A 82 -0.94 -17.08 -6.45
C LEU A 82 -0.81 -18.38 -5.67
N HIS A 83 -1.41 -18.47 -4.48
CA HIS A 83 -1.44 -19.70 -3.69
C HIS A 83 -2.21 -20.82 -4.38
N SER A 84 -3.39 -20.55 -4.94
CA SER A 84 -4.17 -21.54 -5.69
C SER A 84 -3.42 -22.07 -6.91
N LYS A 85 -2.65 -21.22 -7.61
CA LYS A 85 -1.83 -21.68 -8.74
C LYS A 85 -0.69 -22.58 -8.31
N ARG A 86 0.01 -22.22 -7.22
CA ARG A 86 1.07 -23.07 -6.64
C ARG A 86 0.53 -24.44 -6.20
N ALA A 87 -0.67 -24.49 -5.61
CA ALA A 87 -1.29 -25.74 -5.18
C ALA A 87 -1.68 -26.66 -6.34
N ASN A 88 -2.03 -26.12 -7.51
CA ASN A 88 -2.41 -26.89 -8.70
C ASN A 88 -1.21 -27.37 -9.54
N THR A 89 0.03 -26.99 -9.15
CA THR A 89 1.28 -27.42 -9.81
C THR A 89 2.11 -28.39 -8.97
N SER A 90 1.61 -28.82 -7.80
CA SER A 90 2.14 -29.92 -6.98
C SER A 90 1.25 -31.14 -7.07
#